data_AF-A0A399UIB4-F1
#
_entry.id   AF-A0A399UIB4-F1
#
_cell.length_a   1.000
_cell.length_b   1.000
_cell.length_c   1.000
_cell.angle_alpha   90.00
_cell.angle_beta   90.00
_cell.angle_gamma   90.00
#
_symmetry.space_group_name_H-M   'P 1'
#
loop_
_entity.id
_entity.type
_entity.pdbx_description
1 polymer ?
#
loop_
_entity_poly.entity_id
_entity_poly.type
_entity_poly.pdbx_seq_one_letter_code
_entity_poly.pdbx_strand_id
1 'polypeptide(L)'
;MLRPGQGENARFELGQSVSAAAPQRRKVSREGLLLIKSFEGFRPRTVLRRDGTPVIGYGHSRSARPGAVVSEAEAELLLQYDLMPIVALLNERVRLPLNQHQFDALASFIFSIGLERFQGSDVLEKLDADALPEAADALSAWPERASPPVDALYRRRSAERALFDTAPDQPAPLDALLTAPVRGPGAEATSAEAASADAAPPSVPVLRHEKRAAKDAASDAALGDKGAVLFIGGVGALAFAAGIAAFRRALNAPASGDATVVIGAGLAAAGLVFIGVAAWSFLRGKDLPPKHKQSR
;
A
#
# COMPACT_ATOMS: atom_id res chain seq x y z
N MET A 1 -65.65 9.39 -59.55
CA MET A 1 -65.50 10.57 -58.67
C MET A 1 -64.81 10.13 -57.40
N LEU A 2 -63.80 10.89 -56.97
CA LEU A 2 -62.88 10.63 -55.87
C LEU A 2 -63.54 10.65 -54.48
N ARG A 3 -63.04 9.80 -53.56
CA ARG A 3 -62.41 10.24 -52.28
C ARG A 3 -61.83 9.04 -51.51
N PRO A 4 -60.51 8.97 -51.27
CA PRO A 4 -59.93 8.18 -50.19
C PRO A 4 -59.87 9.04 -48.92
N GLY A 5 -60.51 8.58 -47.84
CA GLY A 5 -60.46 9.22 -46.53
C GLY A 5 -59.60 8.39 -45.58
N GLN A 6 -58.45 8.97 -45.20
CA GLN A 6 -57.79 8.94 -43.88
C GLN A 6 -57.55 7.55 -43.24
N GLY A 7 -56.32 7.08 -43.02
CA GLY A 7 -55.21 7.81 -42.43
C GLY A 7 -55.20 7.60 -40.91
N GLU A 8 -55.03 6.37 -40.45
CA GLU A 8 -54.76 6.08 -39.04
C GLU A 8 -53.49 5.23 -38.95
N ASN A 9 -52.36 5.93 -38.91
CA ASN A 9 -51.09 5.37 -38.53
C ASN A 9 -51.17 5.06 -37.02
N ALA A 10 -51.43 3.81 -36.67
CA ALA A 10 -51.25 3.31 -35.31
C ALA A 10 -49.75 3.41 -34.96
N ARG A 11 -49.33 4.56 -34.44
CA ARG A 11 -48.09 4.73 -33.71
C ARG A 11 -48.19 3.89 -32.45
N PHE A 12 -47.61 2.70 -32.49
CA PHE A 12 -47.32 1.93 -31.29
C PHE A 12 -46.22 2.69 -30.53
N GLU A 13 -46.61 3.62 -29.66
CA GLU A 13 -45.73 4.11 -28.62
C GLU A 13 -45.50 2.97 -27.64
N LEU A 14 -44.48 2.15 -27.93
CA LEU A 14 -43.80 1.34 -26.92
C LEU A 14 -43.09 2.32 -26.00
N GLY A 15 -43.86 2.94 -25.10
CA GLY A 15 -43.33 3.46 -23.86
C GLY A 15 -42.56 2.33 -23.22
N GLN A 16 -41.23 2.42 -23.28
CA GLN A 16 -40.36 1.60 -22.48
C GLN A 16 -40.72 1.89 -21.03
N SER A 17 -41.65 1.09 -20.50
CA SER A 17 -41.78 0.89 -19.08
C SER A 17 -40.40 0.45 -18.62
N VAL A 18 -39.67 1.36 -17.97
CA VAL A 18 -38.47 1.02 -17.22
C VAL A 18 -38.95 0.10 -16.12
N SER A 19 -38.98 -1.20 -16.44
CA SER A 19 -39.24 -2.27 -15.50
C SER A 19 -38.29 -2.02 -14.35
N ALA A 20 -38.83 -1.78 -13.16
CA ALA A 20 -38.06 -1.72 -11.92
C ALA A 20 -37.18 -2.97 -11.89
N ALA A 21 -35.90 -2.78 -12.24
CA ALA A 21 -35.00 -3.87 -12.55
C ALA A 21 -34.69 -4.57 -11.23
N ALA A 22 -35.00 -5.86 -11.15
CA ALA A 22 -34.51 -6.69 -10.05
C ALA A 22 -33.00 -6.47 -9.87
N PRO A 23 -32.48 -6.46 -8.63
CA PRO A 23 -31.07 -6.20 -8.37
C PRO A 23 -30.23 -7.16 -9.21
N GLN A 24 -29.45 -6.61 -10.14
CA GLN A 24 -28.62 -7.40 -11.03
C GLN A 24 -27.53 -8.05 -10.20
N ARG A 25 -27.48 -9.38 -10.20
CA ARG A 25 -26.42 -10.12 -9.51
C ARG A 25 -25.09 -9.88 -10.23
N ARG A 26 -24.21 -9.08 -9.63
CA ARG A 26 -22.92 -8.68 -10.22
C ARG A 26 -21.76 -9.55 -9.72
N LYS A 27 -20.65 -9.48 -10.44
CA LYS A 27 -19.33 -10.04 -10.08
C LYS A 27 -18.29 -8.94 -10.23
N VAL A 28 -17.13 -9.13 -9.62
CA VAL A 28 -15.99 -8.21 -9.84
C VAL A 28 -15.52 -8.34 -11.29
N SER A 29 -15.33 -7.21 -11.97
CA SER A 29 -14.82 -7.16 -13.34
C SER A 29 -13.32 -7.42 -13.41
N ARG A 30 -12.77 -7.50 -14.63
CA ARG A 30 -11.32 -7.59 -14.82
C ARG A 30 -10.61 -6.32 -14.37
N GLU A 31 -11.22 -5.17 -14.61
CA GLU A 31 -10.72 -3.85 -14.23
C GLU A 31 -10.70 -3.71 -12.70
N GLY A 32 -11.76 -4.18 -12.03
CA GLY A 32 -11.82 -4.26 -10.57
C GLY A 32 -10.75 -5.18 -9.98
N LEU A 33 -10.52 -6.35 -10.58
CA LEU A 33 -9.42 -7.24 -10.18
C LEU A 33 -8.06 -6.56 -10.32
N LEU A 34 -7.81 -5.86 -11.44
CA LEU A 34 -6.55 -5.14 -11.66
C LEU A 34 -6.33 -4.04 -10.64
N LEU A 35 -7.38 -3.29 -10.27
CA LEU A 35 -7.30 -2.27 -9.22
C LEU A 35 -6.87 -2.91 -7.89
N ILE A 36 -7.50 -4.02 -7.48
CA ILE A 36 -7.14 -4.71 -6.23
C ILE A 36 -5.69 -5.22 -6.27
N LYS A 37 -5.31 -5.90 -7.36
CA LYS A 37 -3.94 -6.41 -7.56
C LYS A 37 -2.89 -5.30 -7.43
N SER A 38 -3.20 -4.09 -7.91
CA SER A 38 -2.28 -2.95 -7.85
C SER A 38 -1.96 -2.49 -6.42
N PHE A 39 -2.89 -2.68 -5.47
CA PHE A 39 -2.69 -2.31 -4.06
C PHE A 39 -2.07 -3.42 -3.22
N GLU A 40 -2.39 -4.68 -3.50
CA GLU A 40 -1.92 -5.81 -2.69
C GLU A 40 -0.48 -6.22 -3.04
N GLY A 41 -0.12 -6.13 -4.33
CA GLY A 41 1.16 -6.59 -4.84
C GLY A 41 1.28 -8.13 -4.88
N PHE A 42 1.98 -8.64 -5.89
CA PHE A 42 2.16 -10.08 -6.06
C PHE A 42 3.27 -10.64 -5.16
N ARG A 43 2.97 -11.71 -4.41
CA ARG A 43 3.96 -12.46 -3.63
C ARG A 43 4.03 -13.92 -4.09
N PRO A 44 5.06 -14.32 -4.87
CA PRO A 44 5.15 -15.68 -5.42
C PRO A 44 5.45 -16.75 -4.36
N ARG A 45 5.85 -16.34 -3.16
CA ARG A 45 6.17 -17.24 -2.03
C ARG A 45 5.48 -16.75 -0.78
N THR A 46 5.17 -17.67 0.13
CA THR A 46 4.61 -17.32 1.44
C THR A 46 5.57 -16.41 2.22
N VAL A 47 5.05 -15.29 2.72
CA VAL A 47 5.73 -14.38 3.65
C VAL A 47 4.90 -14.22 4.91
N LEU A 48 5.51 -13.82 6.02
CA LEU A 48 4.79 -13.48 7.24
C LEU A 48 4.47 -11.99 7.25
N ARG A 49 3.23 -11.64 7.58
CA ARG A 49 2.85 -10.28 7.96
C ARG A 49 3.43 -9.95 9.34
N ARG A 50 3.35 -8.67 9.74
CA ARG A 50 3.83 -8.18 11.05
C ARG A 50 3.18 -8.87 12.24
N ASP A 51 1.94 -9.34 12.07
CA ASP A 51 1.15 -10.09 13.05
C ASP A 51 1.47 -11.59 13.08
N GLY A 52 2.41 -12.06 12.24
CA GLY A 52 2.77 -13.48 12.12
C GLY A 52 1.88 -14.27 11.17
N THR A 53 0.85 -13.66 10.56
CA THR A 53 -0.04 -14.36 9.62
C THR A 53 0.71 -14.68 8.31
N PRO A 54 0.77 -15.96 7.87
CA PRO A 54 1.34 -16.31 6.58
C PRO A 54 0.43 -15.82 5.45
N VAL A 55 1.03 -15.21 4.42
CA VAL A 55 0.32 -14.73 3.22
C VAL A 55 1.08 -15.05 1.94
N ILE A 56 0.34 -15.31 0.87
CA ILE A 56 0.85 -15.64 -0.47
C ILE A 56 0.00 -14.97 -1.55
N GLY A 57 0.52 -14.81 -2.77
CA GLY A 57 -0.19 -14.19 -3.88
C GLY A 57 -0.52 -12.73 -3.58
N TYR A 58 -1.79 -12.33 -3.79
CA TYR A 58 -2.31 -10.99 -3.49
C TYR A 58 -2.90 -10.91 -2.07
N GLY A 59 -2.11 -11.31 -1.07
CA GLY A 59 -2.52 -11.23 0.34
C GLY A 59 -3.38 -12.37 0.87
N HIS A 60 -3.49 -13.48 0.13
CA HIS A 60 -4.25 -14.67 0.54
C HIS A 60 -3.63 -15.34 1.77
N SER A 61 -4.43 -15.63 2.80
CA SER A 61 -3.98 -16.24 4.06
C SER A 61 -4.56 -17.63 4.37
N ARG A 62 -5.77 -17.95 3.89
CA ARG A 62 -6.54 -19.12 4.34
C ARG A 62 -5.82 -20.46 4.11
N SER A 63 -5.26 -20.65 2.91
CA SER A 63 -4.45 -21.81 2.54
C SER A 63 -2.96 -21.51 2.44
N ALA A 64 -2.51 -20.34 2.92
CA ALA A 64 -1.09 -20.01 2.94
C ALA A 64 -0.36 -20.95 3.92
N ARG A 65 0.74 -21.55 3.45
CA ARG A 65 1.58 -22.47 4.24
C ARG A 65 3.06 -22.11 4.04
N PRO A 66 3.93 -22.30 5.05
CA PRO A 66 5.36 -22.09 4.88
C PRO A 66 5.92 -22.88 3.70
N GLY A 67 6.76 -22.25 2.88
CA GLY A 67 7.38 -22.90 1.72
C GLY A 67 6.52 -23.01 0.45
N ALA A 68 5.24 -22.64 0.50
CA ALA A 68 4.40 -22.63 -0.70
C ALA A 68 4.89 -21.60 -1.73
N VAL A 69 4.71 -21.94 -3.01
CA VAL A 69 5.03 -21.11 -4.18
C VAL A 69 3.83 -21.11 -5.10
N VAL A 70 3.50 -19.96 -5.68
CA VAL A 70 2.42 -19.80 -6.66
C VAL A 70 2.89 -18.95 -7.84
N SER A 71 2.36 -19.26 -9.01
CA SER A 71 2.38 -18.39 -10.19
C SER A 71 1.42 -17.22 -10.03
N GLU A 72 1.53 -16.21 -10.89
CA GLU A 72 0.61 -15.06 -10.88
C GLU A 72 -0.83 -15.49 -11.22
N ALA A 73 -0.99 -16.45 -12.14
CA ALA A 73 -2.30 -17.00 -12.49
C ALA A 73 -2.95 -17.73 -11.30
N GLU A 74 -2.20 -18.55 -10.57
CA GLU A 74 -2.69 -19.19 -9.34
C GLU A 74 -3.01 -18.18 -8.24
N ALA A 75 -2.20 -17.13 -8.10
CA ALA A 75 -2.48 -16.04 -7.15
C ALA A 75 -3.76 -15.27 -7.50
N GLU A 76 -4.07 -15.09 -8.78
CA GLU A 76 -5.32 -14.47 -9.21
C GLU A 76 -6.53 -15.37 -8.90
N LEU A 77 -6.41 -16.69 -9.05
CA LEU A 77 -7.45 -17.63 -8.62
C LEU A 77 -7.70 -17.57 -7.10
N LEU A 78 -6.63 -17.47 -6.30
CA LEU A 78 -6.75 -17.26 -4.86
C LEU A 78 -7.43 -15.93 -4.52
N LEU A 79 -7.11 -14.85 -5.25
CA LEU A 79 -7.77 -13.55 -5.09
C LEU A 79 -9.26 -13.64 -5.42
N GLN A 80 -9.64 -14.29 -6.52
CA GLN A 80 -11.03 -14.49 -6.89
C GLN A 80 -11.79 -15.31 -5.82
N TYR A 81 -11.15 -16.33 -5.25
CA TYR A 81 -11.70 -17.10 -4.14
C TYR A 81 -11.91 -16.24 -2.88
N ASP A 82 -10.98 -15.34 -2.57
CA ASP A 82 -11.12 -14.41 -1.45
C ASP A 82 -12.21 -13.35 -1.66
N LEU A 83 -12.49 -12.99 -2.91
CA LEU A 83 -13.56 -12.06 -3.28
C LEU A 83 -14.96 -12.69 -3.25
N MET A 84 -15.10 -14.02 -3.30
CA MET A 84 -16.42 -14.69 -3.28
C MET A 84 -17.33 -14.24 -2.12
N PRO A 85 -16.90 -14.22 -0.84
CA PRO A 85 -17.76 -13.74 0.24
C PRO A 85 -18.08 -12.24 0.16
N ILE A 86 -17.19 -11.44 -0.43
CA ILE A 86 -17.42 -10.00 -0.67
C ILE A 86 -18.51 -9.80 -1.72
N VAL A 87 -18.41 -10.52 -2.84
CA VAL A 87 -19.41 -10.50 -3.91
C VAL A 87 -20.76 -10.99 -3.40
N ALA A 88 -20.79 -12.04 -2.58
CA ALA A 88 -22.00 -12.53 -1.95
C ALA A 88 -22.65 -11.46 -1.07
N LEU A 89 -21.87 -10.83 -0.18
CA LEU A 89 -22.36 -9.79 0.72
C LEU A 89 -22.91 -8.57 -0.04
N LEU A 90 -22.20 -8.10 -1.07
CA LEU A 90 -22.67 -6.97 -1.88
C LEU A 90 -23.99 -7.27 -2.59
N ASN A 91 -24.13 -8.45 -3.20
CA ASN A 91 -25.35 -8.85 -3.87
C ASN A 91 -26.53 -9.11 -2.91
N GLU A 92 -26.26 -9.42 -1.65
CA GLU A 92 -27.29 -9.68 -0.64
C GLU A 92 -27.74 -8.41 0.10
N ARG A 93 -26.78 -7.57 0.48
CA ARG A 93 -27.02 -6.39 1.34
C ARG A 93 -27.34 -5.14 0.55
N VAL A 94 -26.65 -4.88 -0.55
CA VAL A 94 -26.84 -3.65 -1.32
C VAL A 94 -28.02 -3.83 -2.27
N ARG A 95 -29.16 -3.23 -1.92
CA ARG A 95 -30.42 -3.36 -2.69
C ARG A 95 -30.53 -2.36 -3.83
N LEU A 96 -29.87 -1.21 -3.71
CA LEU A 96 -29.89 -0.19 -4.74
C LEU A 96 -29.17 -0.67 -6.01
N PRO A 97 -29.62 -0.21 -7.20
CA PRO A 97 -28.98 -0.59 -8.45
C PRO A 97 -27.60 0.07 -8.57
N LEU A 98 -26.54 -0.72 -8.40
CA LEU A 98 -25.17 -0.29 -8.66
C LEU A 98 -24.81 -0.47 -10.14
N ASN A 99 -24.00 0.44 -10.67
CA ASN A 99 -23.26 0.17 -11.90
C ASN A 99 -22.04 -0.74 -11.64
N GLN A 100 -21.35 -1.18 -12.69
CA GLN A 100 -20.22 -2.10 -12.55
C GLN A 100 -19.02 -1.47 -11.82
N HIS A 101 -18.72 -0.20 -12.09
CA HIS A 101 -17.61 0.52 -11.44
C HIS A 101 -17.84 0.70 -9.94
N GLN A 102 -19.05 1.06 -9.54
CA GLN A 102 -19.44 1.16 -8.13
C GLN A 102 -19.30 -0.19 -7.42
N PHE A 103 -19.74 -1.28 -8.06
CA PHE A 103 -19.59 -2.63 -7.51
C PHE A 103 -18.11 -3.01 -7.32
N ASP A 104 -17.26 -2.73 -8.32
CA ASP A 104 -15.83 -3.02 -8.28
C ASP A 104 -15.10 -2.18 -7.22
N ALA A 105 -15.43 -0.90 -7.10
CA ALA A 105 -14.90 0.01 -6.09
C ALA A 105 -15.23 -0.48 -4.67
N LEU A 106 -16.49 -0.87 -4.43
CA LEU A 106 -16.91 -1.43 -3.14
C LEU A 106 -16.21 -2.77 -2.86
N ALA A 107 -16.06 -3.64 -3.87
CA ALA A 107 -15.33 -4.89 -3.70
C ALA A 107 -13.87 -4.65 -3.29
N SER A 108 -13.18 -3.70 -3.92
CA SER A 108 -11.81 -3.30 -3.54
C SER A 108 -11.75 -2.72 -2.12
N PHE A 109 -12.72 -1.86 -1.78
CA PHE A 109 -12.83 -1.25 -0.46
C PHE A 109 -12.96 -2.31 0.63
N ILE A 110 -13.91 -3.24 0.47
CA ILE A 110 -14.19 -4.33 1.42
C ILE A 110 -12.99 -5.27 1.52
N PHE A 111 -12.31 -5.57 0.41
CA PHE A 111 -11.11 -6.40 0.43
C PHE A 111 -10.02 -5.79 1.31
N SER A 112 -9.89 -4.46 1.28
CA SER A 112 -8.91 -3.73 2.09
C SER A 112 -9.21 -3.72 3.59
N ILE A 113 -10.48 -3.53 3.97
CA ILE A 113 -10.86 -3.30 5.38
C ILE A 113 -11.39 -4.54 6.07
N GLY A 114 -11.82 -5.53 5.29
CA GLY A 114 -12.47 -6.75 5.77
C GLY A 114 -14.00 -6.63 5.85
N LEU A 115 -14.66 -7.79 5.72
CA LEU A 115 -16.13 -7.93 5.73
C LEU A 115 -16.79 -7.44 7.02
N GLU A 116 -16.18 -7.73 8.16
CA GLU A 116 -16.73 -7.34 9.47
C GLU A 116 -16.75 -5.82 9.63
N ARG A 117 -15.66 -5.14 9.24
CA ARG A 117 -15.58 -3.68 9.32
C ARG A 117 -16.54 -3.00 8.36
N PHE A 118 -16.72 -3.55 7.16
CA PHE A 118 -17.70 -3.01 6.21
C PHE A 118 -19.13 -3.09 6.73
N GLN A 119 -19.51 -4.18 7.41
CA GLN A 119 -20.87 -4.34 7.94
C GLN A 119 -21.24 -3.31 9.02
N GLY A 120 -20.25 -2.75 9.72
CA GLY A 120 -20.43 -1.66 10.68
C GLY A 120 -19.99 -0.29 10.17
N SER A 121 -19.81 -0.13 8.85
CA SER A 121 -19.31 1.12 8.26
C SER A 121 -20.43 2.10 7.94
N ASP A 122 -20.10 3.39 8.04
CA ASP A 122 -20.90 4.49 7.51
C ASP A 122 -21.17 4.35 6.00
N VAL A 123 -20.24 3.76 5.24
CA VAL A 123 -20.43 3.45 3.81
C VAL A 123 -21.67 2.58 3.61
N LEU A 124 -21.80 1.48 4.37
CA LEU A 124 -22.97 0.60 4.27
C LEU A 124 -24.25 1.33 4.73
N GLU A 125 -24.18 2.11 5.81
CA GLU A 125 -25.30 2.93 6.27
C GLU A 125 -25.81 3.89 5.19
N LYS A 126 -24.90 4.56 4.46
CA LYS A 126 -25.28 5.47 3.36
C LYS A 126 -25.81 4.72 2.15
N LEU A 127 -25.28 3.53 1.84
CA LEU A 127 -25.85 2.67 0.80
C LEU A 127 -27.27 2.20 1.16
N ASP A 128 -27.52 1.77 2.40
CA ASP A 128 -28.84 1.35 2.86
C ASP A 128 -29.87 2.50 2.87
N ALA A 129 -29.40 3.74 2.94
CA ALA A 129 -30.20 4.97 2.84
C ALA A 129 -30.35 5.49 1.39
N ASP A 130 -29.93 4.72 0.38
CA ASP A 130 -29.91 5.12 -1.04
C ASP A 130 -29.10 6.41 -1.32
N ALA A 131 -28.18 6.77 -0.43
CA ALA A 131 -27.38 7.99 -0.44
C ALA A 131 -26.02 7.76 -1.11
N LEU A 132 -26.04 7.54 -2.45
CA LEU A 132 -24.85 7.22 -3.24
C LEU A 132 -23.71 8.26 -3.14
N PRO A 133 -23.96 9.58 -3.28
CA PRO A 133 -22.91 10.60 -3.11
C PRO A 133 -22.26 10.55 -1.73
N GLU A 134 -23.07 10.39 -0.67
CA GLU A 134 -22.63 10.33 0.71
C GLU A 134 -21.85 9.05 1.01
N ALA A 135 -22.25 7.92 0.42
CA ALA A 135 -21.49 6.67 0.50
C ALA A 135 -20.10 6.81 -0.12
N ALA A 136 -20.02 7.56 -1.21
CA ALA A 136 -18.77 7.85 -1.88
C ALA A 136 -17.88 8.78 -1.02
N ASP A 137 -18.47 9.75 -0.31
CA ASP A 137 -17.73 10.63 0.61
C ASP A 137 -17.20 9.83 1.80
N ALA A 138 -18.04 8.95 2.35
CA ALA A 138 -17.67 8.00 3.39
C ALA A 138 -16.50 7.11 2.93
N LEU A 139 -16.52 6.54 1.72
CA LEU A 139 -15.41 5.75 1.17
C LEU A 139 -14.06 6.49 1.25
N SER A 140 -14.07 7.79 0.97
CA SER A 140 -12.86 8.63 0.98
C SER A 140 -12.35 8.94 2.40
N ALA A 141 -13.24 8.93 3.39
CA ALA A 141 -12.93 9.26 4.78
C ALA A 141 -12.30 8.09 5.57
N TRP A 142 -12.25 6.88 5.01
CA TRP A 142 -11.75 5.67 5.67
C TRP A 142 -10.22 5.48 5.61
N PRO A 143 -9.55 4.98 6.67
CA PRO A 143 -10.09 4.77 8.01
C PRO A 143 -10.29 6.10 8.72
N GLU A 144 -11.26 6.14 9.64
CA GLU A 144 -11.53 7.28 10.49
C GLU A 144 -10.24 7.72 11.21
N ARG A 145 -9.57 8.75 10.66
CA ARG A 145 -8.39 9.45 11.20
C ARG A 145 -7.40 8.54 11.94
N ALA A 146 -6.74 7.63 11.23
CA ALA A 146 -5.51 7.04 11.76
C ALA A 146 -4.44 8.14 11.85
N SER A 147 -3.93 8.40 13.05
CA SER A 147 -2.75 9.24 13.29
C SER A 147 -1.55 8.34 13.61
N PRO A 148 -0.43 8.42 12.87
CA PRO A 148 -0.18 9.33 11.75
C PRO A 148 -0.93 8.88 10.47
N PRO A 149 -1.32 9.83 9.59
CA PRO A 149 -1.87 9.52 8.28
C PRO A 149 -0.92 8.59 7.51
N VAL A 150 -1.43 7.46 7.02
CA VAL A 150 -0.69 6.60 6.10
C VAL A 150 -1.14 6.97 4.69
N ASP A 151 -0.31 7.74 3.98
CA ASP A 151 -0.59 8.25 2.62
C ASP A 151 -1.11 7.16 1.66
N ALA A 152 -0.58 5.94 1.78
CA ALA A 152 -0.97 4.82 0.93
C ALA A 152 -2.46 4.44 1.07
N LEU A 153 -3.05 4.57 2.26
CA LEU A 153 -4.47 4.27 2.48
C LEU A 153 -5.36 5.32 1.80
N TYR A 154 -5.03 6.60 1.97
CA TYR A 154 -5.78 7.69 1.33
C TYR A 154 -5.68 7.64 -0.20
N ARG A 155 -4.53 7.25 -0.76
CA ARG A 155 -4.39 7.01 -2.21
C ARG A 155 -5.30 5.89 -2.68
N ARG A 156 -5.35 4.77 -1.95
CA ARG A 156 -6.27 3.66 -2.28
C ARG A 156 -7.73 4.10 -2.24
N ARG A 157 -8.15 4.81 -1.17
CA ARG A 157 -9.52 5.34 -1.06
C ARG A 157 -9.85 6.31 -2.19
N SER A 158 -8.89 7.15 -2.59
CA SER A 158 -9.11 8.12 -3.68
C SER A 158 -9.28 7.43 -5.03
N ALA A 159 -8.53 6.36 -5.29
CA ALA A 159 -8.71 5.54 -6.49
C ALA A 159 -10.05 4.77 -6.49
N GLU A 160 -10.45 4.20 -5.34
CA GLU A 160 -11.74 3.53 -5.19
C GLU A 160 -12.89 4.52 -5.36
N ARG A 161 -12.78 5.74 -4.80
CA ARG A 161 -13.75 6.81 -5.02
C ARG A 161 -13.82 7.23 -6.48
N ALA A 162 -12.67 7.43 -7.14
CA ALA A 162 -12.63 7.78 -8.55
C ALA A 162 -13.32 6.72 -9.42
N LEU A 163 -13.09 5.44 -9.12
CA LEU A 163 -13.81 4.36 -9.78
C LEU A 163 -15.31 4.40 -9.46
N PHE A 164 -15.70 4.63 -8.21
CA PHE A 164 -17.10 4.72 -7.79
C PHE A 164 -17.87 5.85 -8.49
N ASP A 165 -17.23 7.00 -8.71
CA ASP A 165 -17.79 8.16 -9.42
C ASP A 165 -17.83 7.97 -10.95
N THR A 166 -17.17 6.94 -11.49
CA THR A 166 -17.11 6.73 -12.95
C THR A 166 -18.48 6.31 -13.49
N ALA A 167 -18.91 6.99 -14.56
CA ALA A 167 -20.16 6.70 -15.25
C ALA A 167 -20.13 5.30 -15.90
N PRO A 168 -21.27 4.58 -16.01
CA PRO A 168 -21.31 3.18 -16.46
C PRO A 168 -20.78 2.93 -17.87
N ASP A 169 -20.76 3.96 -18.71
CA ASP A 169 -20.33 3.94 -20.11
C ASP A 169 -18.90 4.48 -20.31
N GLN A 170 -18.26 4.97 -19.24
CA GLN A 170 -16.93 5.56 -19.31
C GLN A 170 -15.85 4.54 -18.93
N PRO A 171 -14.74 4.48 -19.68
CA PRO A 171 -13.61 3.67 -19.27
C PRO A 171 -12.98 4.24 -17.99
N ALA A 172 -12.58 3.35 -17.08
CA ALA A 172 -11.82 3.68 -15.88
C ALA A 172 -10.39 3.13 -16.00
N PRO A 173 -9.49 3.79 -16.75
CA PRO A 173 -8.16 3.27 -16.97
C PRO A 173 -7.35 3.31 -15.67
N LEU A 174 -6.61 2.23 -15.38
CA LEU A 174 -5.99 1.99 -14.07
C LEU A 174 -5.01 3.11 -13.68
N ASP A 175 -4.26 3.67 -14.63
CA ASP A 175 -3.33 4.77 -14.41
C ASP A 175 -4.05 6.06 -13.97
N ALA A 176 -5.21 6.38 -14.54
CA ALA A 176 -6.03 7.50 -14.09
C ALA A 176 -6.55 7.28 -12.67
N LEU A 177 -6.99 6.07 -12.34
CA LEU A 177 -7.47 5.74 -10.99
C LEU A 177 -6.35 5.87 -9.95
N LEU A 178 -5.15 5.38 -10.26
CA LEU A 178 -4.00 5.41 -9.34
C LEU A 178 -3.39 6.81 -9.16
N THR A 179 -3.72 7.75 -10.05
CA THR A 179 -3.29 9.15 -9.99
C THR A 179 -4.40 10.10 -9.55
N ALA A 180 -5.54 9.57 -9.13
CA ALA A 180 -6.65 10.37 -8.60
C ALA A 180 -6.19 11.26 -7.44
N PRO A 181 -6.67 12.52 -7.38
CA PRO A 181 -6.27 13.47 -6.34
C PRO A 181 -6.64 12.93 -4.96
N VAL A 182 -5.68 12.97 -4.04
CA VAL A 182 -5.88 12.45 -2.68
C VAL A 182 -6.87 13.34 -1.94
N ARG A 183 -7.97 12.76 -1.45
CA ARG A 183 -8.95 13.44 -0.59
C ARG A 183 -8.72 12.97 0.86
N GLY A 184 -8.23 13.85 1.72
CA GLY A 184 -7.89 13.56 3.12
C GLY A 184 -7.55 14.83 3.91
N PRO A 185 -7.36 14.78 5.23
CA PRO A 185 -7.00 15.96 6.03
C PRO A 185 -5.69 16.57 5.53
N GLY A 186 -5.76 17.78 4.96
CA GLY A 186 -4.64 18.49 4.31
C GLY A 186 -4.74 18.61 2.79
N ALA A 187 -5.65 17.88 2.13
CA ALA A 187 -5.83 17.94 0.68
C ALA A 187 -6.38 19.28 0.16
N GLU A 188 -7.23 19.95 0.98
CA GLU A 188 -7.77 21.27 0.64
C GLU A 188 -6.69 22.35 0.52
N ALA A 189 -5.56 22.20 1.24
CA ALA A 189 -4.44 23.12 1.15
C ALA A 189 -3.76 23.05 -0.23
N THR A 190 -3.69 21.86 -0.84
CA THR A 190 -3.06 21.66 -2.15
C THR A 190 -3.96 22.05 -3.33
N SER A 191 -5.29 21.96 -3.19
CA SER A 191 -6.23 22.35 -4.26
C SER A 191 -6.51 23.85 -4.31
N ALA A 192 -6.41 24.57 -3.18
CA ALA A 192 -6.59 26.02 -3.14
C ALA A 192 -5.40 26.79 -3.76
N GLU A 193 -4.17 26.26 -3.69
CA GLU A 193 -3.00 26.84 -4.36
C GLU A 193 -3.02 26.62 -5.89
N ALA A 194 -3.61 25.52 -6.37
CA ALA A 194 -3.69 25.24 -7.81
C ALA A 194 -4.80 26.04 -8.53
N ALA A 195 -5.83 26.49 -7.80
CA ALA A 195 -6.99 27.17 -8.37
C ALA A 195 -6.87 28.71 -8.45
N SER A 196 -5.75 29.30 -8.00
CA SER A 196 -5.54 30.75 -7.98
C SER A 196 -4.37 31.26 -8.85
N ALA A 197 -3.75 30.41 -9.67
CA ALA A 197 -2.64 30.81 -10.53
C ALA A 197 -3.11 31.25 -11.94
N ASP A 198 -3.82 32.38 -12.02
CA ASP A 198 -3.82 33.24 -13.21
C ASP A 198 -3.02 34.51 -12.88
N ALA A 199 -1.70 34.40 -12.95
CA ALA A 199 -0.79 35.54 -12.97
C ALA A 199 0.56 35.13 -13.62
N ALA A 200 1.07 36.03 -14.45
CA ALA A 200 2.29 35.97 -15.28
C ALA A 200 3.51 35.19 -14.70
N PRO A 201 4.39 34.65 -15.57
CA PRO A 201 5.46 33.75 -15.14
C PRO A 201 6.47 34.47 -14.22
N PRO A 202 6.85 33.90 -13.08
CA PRO A 202 7.91 34.47 -12.26
C PRO A 202 9.27 34.26 -12.93
N SER A 203 9.90 35.37 -13.30
CA SER A 203 11.32 35.43 -13.61
C SER A 203 12.13 34.96 -12.40
N VAL A 204 12.85 33.84 -12.54
CA VAL A 204 13.75 33.32 -11.52
C VAL A 204 14.98 34.23 -11.44
N PRO A 205 15.29 34.88 -10.30
CA PRO A 205 16.59 35.49 -10.13
C PRO A 205 17.60 34.38 -9.86
N VAL A 206 18.45 34.11 -10.85
CA VAL A 206 19.63 33.26 -10.70
C VAL A 206 20.61 33.98 -9.76
N LEU A 207 20.57 33.64 -8.47
CA LEU A 207 21.60 34.03 -7.52
C LEU A 207 22.84 33.16 -7.75
N ARG A 208 23.82 33.73 -8.46
CA ARG A 208 25.20 33.25 -8.53
C ARG A 208 25.77 33.13 -7.11
N HIS A 209 26.24 31.93 -6.76
CA HIS A 209 27.02 31.71 -5.56
C HIS A 209 28.42 32.31 -5.74
N GLU A 210 28.63 33.51 -5.21
CA GLU A 210 29.99 34.00 -4.93
C GLU A 210 30.45 33.49 -3.56
N LYS A 211 31.67 32.97 -3.57
CA LYS A 211 32.38 32.43 -2.42
C LYS A 211 32.82 33.59 -1.50
N ARG A 212 32.23 33.72 -0.31
CA ARG A 212 32.78 34.57 0.76
C ARG A 212 32.94 33.80 2.06
N ALA A 213 34.10 34.02 2.66
CA ALA A 213 34.71 33.25 3.73
C ALA A 213 34.05 33.43 5.11
N ALA A 214 34.13 32.34 5.87
CA ALA A 214 34.19 32.18 7.33
C ALA A 214 34.01 33.43 8.22
N LYS A 215 32.99 33.42 9.09
CA LYS A 215 33.15 33.24 10.55
C LYS A 215 31.77 33.18 11.24
N ASP A 216 31.69 32.35 12.28
CA ASP A 216 30.75 32.43 13.42
C ASP A 216 29.27 32.09 13.18
N ALA A 217 28.98 30.79 13.01
CA ALA A 217 27.73 30.15 13.49
C ALA A 217 27.85 28.61 13.54
N ALA A 218 29.07 28.10 13.76
CA ALA A 218 29.35 26.69 13.96
C ALA A 218 29.54 26.45 15.47
N SER A 219 28.44 26.28 16.21
CA SER A 219 28.52 25.71 17.56
C SER A 219 27.33 24.81 17.93
N ASP A 220 26.15 25.00 17.36
CA ASP A 220 24.95 24.38 17.95
C ASP A 220 24.34 23.20 17.15
N ALA A 221 24.79 22.94 15.93
CA ALA A 221 24.25 21.87 15.06
C ALA A 221 25.20 20.68 14.83
N ALA A 222 26.34 20.61 15.54
CA ALA A 222 27.36 19.56 15.35
C ALA A 222 27.45 18.56 16.52
N LEU A 223 26.50 18.58 17.47
CA LEU A 223 26.50 17.70 18.65
C LEU A 223 25.44 16.58 18.62
N GLY A 224 24.52 16.58 17.64
CA GLY A 224 23.49 15.55 17.53
C GLY A 224 23.95 14.26 16.82
N ASP A 225 24.70 14.39 15.73
CA ASP A 225 25.00 13.26 14.84
C ASP A 225 26.27 12.49 15.25
N LYS A 226 27.26 13.19 15.82
CA LYS A 226 28.47 12.56 16.39
C LYS A 226 28.19 11.90 17.74
N GLY A 227 27.20 12.39 18.48
CA GLY A 227 26.79 11.83 19.77
C GLY A 227 26.22 10.42 19.64
N ALA A 228 25.35 10.19 18.65
CA ALA A 228 24.75 8.88 18.40
C ALA A 228 25.79 7.82 17.96
N VAL A 229 26.74 8.19 17.09
CA VAL A 229 27.83 7.29 16.67
C VAL A 229 28.78 6.97 17.83
N LEU A 230 29.07 7.95 18.69
CA LEU A 230 29.89 7.74 19.90
C LEU A 230 29.16 6.90 20.96
N PHE A 231 27.83 7.06 21.10
CA PHE A 231 27.02 6.27 22.03
C PHE A 231 26.89 4.80 21.58
N ILE A 232 26.58 4.58 20.30
CA ILE A 232 26.50 3.22 19.72
C ILE A 232 27.87 2.55 19.76
N GLY A 233 28.94 3.28 19.44
CA GLY A 233 30.31 2.77 19.54
C GLY A 233 30.74 2.46 20.98
N GLY A 234 30.38 3.31 21.94
CA GLY A 234 30.69 3.13 23.36
C GLY A 234 29.99 1.93 23.98
N VAL A 235 28.69 1.76 23.70
CA VAL A 235 27.91 0.59 24.15
C VAL A 235 28.45 -0.70 23.53
N GLY A 236 28.82 -0.67 22.24
CA GLY A 236 29.46 -1.81 21.57
C GLY A 236 30.81 -2.21 22.18
N ALA A 237 31.67 -1.22 22.49
CA ALA A 237 32.96 -1.47 23.11
C ALA A 237 32.84 -2.05 24.53
N LEU A 238 31.87 -1.57 25.32
CA LEU A 238 31.57 -2.11 26.65
C LEU A 238 31.06 -3.56 26.60
N ALA A 239 30.14 -3.86 25.68
CA ALA A 239 29.64 -5.22 25.49
C ALA A 239 30.76 -6.17 25.04
N PHE A 240 31.66 -5.71 24.16
CA PHE A 240 32.81 -6.48 23.71
C PHE A 240 33.84 -6.74 24.82
N ALA A 241 34.16 -5.72 25.63
CA ALA A 241 35.04 -5.87 26.79
C ALA A 241 34.46 -6.84 27.84
N ALA A 242 33.15 -6.77 28.10
CA ALA A 242 32.44 -7.71 28.96
C ALA A 242 32.50 -9.15 28.40
N GLY A 243 32.36 -9.31 27.09
CA GLY A 243 32.53 -10.60 26.40
C GLY A 243 33.93 -11.19 26.58
N ILE A 244 34.98 -10.39 26.43
CA ILE A 244 36.37 -10.82 26.66
C ILE A 244 36.60 -11.21 28.12
N ALA A 245 36.03 -10.47 29.08
CA ALA A 245 36.15 -10.79 30.50
C ALA A 245 35.45 -12.10 30.85
N ALA A 246 34.25 -12.34 30.32
CA ALA A 246 33.53 -13.59 30.48
C ALA A 246 34.28 -14.79 29.85
N PHE A 247 34.88 -14.59 28.67
CA PHE A 247 35.69 -15.61 28.00
C PHE A 247 36.98 -15.94 28.77
N ARG A 248 37.70 -14.92 29.26
CA ARG A 248 38.87 -15.13 30.14
C ARG A 248 38.49 -15.86 31.44
N ARG A 249 37.33 -15.55 32.02
CA ARG A 249 36.81 -16.28 33.18
C ARG A 249 36.48 -17.73 32.85
N ALA A 250 35.97 -18.02 31.65
CA ALA A 250 35.74 -19.37 31.18
C ALA A 250 37.04 -20.15 30.93
N LEU A 251 38.10 -19.50 30.41
CA LEU A 251 39.41 -20.13 30.23
C LEU A 251 40.12 -20.45 31.56
N ASN A 252 39.87 -19.65 32.61
CA ASN A 252 40.49 -19.83 33.93
C ASN A 252 39.61 -20.64 34.89
N ALA A 253 38.42 -21.08 34.47
CA ALA A 253 37.57 -21.94 35.29
C ALA A 253 38.16 -23.36 35.34
N PRO A 254 38.29 -23.97 36.53
CA PRO A 254 38.78 -25.34 36.64
C PRO A 254 37.85 -26.27 35.84
N ALA A 255 38.42 -26.93 34.84
CA ALA A 255 37.69 -27.77 33.90
C ALA A 255 36.96 -28.89 34.65
N SER A 256 35.63 -28.89 34.57
CA SER A 256 34.82 -30.06 34.89
C SER A 256 33.99 -30.45 33.66
N GLY A 257 34.32 -31.62 33.12
CA GLY A 257 33.54 -32.33 32.09
C GLY A 257 33.98 -32.13 30.63
N ASP A 258 34.08 -33.26 29.90
CA ASP A 258 34.34 -33.34 28.45
C ASP A 258 33.35 -32.49 27.62
N ALA A 259 32.13 -32.29 28.10
CA ALA A 259 31.09 -31.49 27.43
C ALA A 259 31.45 -29.99 27.33
N THR A 260 32.12 -29.44 28.35
CA THR A 260 32.47 -28.01 28.39
C THR A 260 33.55 -27.67 27.36
N VAL A 261 34.46 -28.62 27.09
CA VAL A 261 35.53 -28.47 26.10
C VAL A 261 34.96 -28.49 24.67
N VAL A 262 33.99 -29.38 24.38
CA VAL A 262 33.34 -29.46 23.06
C VAL A 262 32.50 -28.20 22.77
N ILE A 263 31.77 -27.71 23.77
CA ILE A 263 30.98 -26.46 23.63
C ILE A 263 31.91 -25.26 23.43
N GLY A 264 33.03 -25.20 24.17
CA GLY A 264 34.05 -24.16 24.00
C GLY A 264 34.70 -24.16 22.61
N ALA A 265 35.05 -25.34 22.09
CA ALA A 265 35.59 -25.50 20.75
C ALA A 265 34.59 -25.09 19.65
N GLY A 266 33.31 -25.44 19.81
CA GLY A 266 32.24 -25.06 18.89
C GLY A 266 32.03 -23.54 18.81
N LEU A 267 32.04 -22.85 19.95
CA LEU A 267 31.91 -21.38 20.00
C LEU A 267 33.14 -20.67 19.40
N ALA A 268 34.35 -21.18 19.62
CA ALA A 268 35.57 -20.63 19.03
C ALA A 268 35.58 -20.75 17.49
N ALA A 269 35.14 -21.89 16.95
CA ALA A 269 35.03 -22.10 15.52
C ALA A 269 34.00 -21.13 14.88
N ALA A 270 32.83 -20.96 15.50
CA ALA A 270 31.83 -20.00 15.04
C ALA A 270 32.37 -18.55 15.03
N GLY A 271 33.12 -18.15 16.07
CA GLY A 271 33.76 -16.84 16.14
C GLY A 271 34.74 -16.58 15.00
N LEU A 272 35.59 -17.55 14.66
CA LEU A 272 36.53 -17.45 13.54
C LEU A 272 35.82 -17.29 12.19
N VAL A 273 34.70 -17.97 11.98
CA VAL A 273 33.88 -17.84 10.75
C VAL A 273 33.33 -16.42 10.62
N PHE A 274 32.79 -15.84 11.69
CA PHE A 274 32.27 -14.46 11.66
C PHE A 274 33.37 -13.42 11.37
N ILE A 275 34.55 -13.59 11.96
CA ILE A 275 35.71 -12.72 11.69
C ILE A 275 36.13 -12.82 10.22
N GLY A 276 36.15 -14.03 9.66
CA GLY A 276 36.46 -14.25 8.24
C GLY A 276 35.45 -13.61 7.29
N VAL A 277 34.15 -13.73 7.57
CA VAL A 277 33.07 -13.11 6.77
C VAL A 277 33.12 -11.58 6.84
N ALA A 278 33.39 -11.01 8.01
CA ALA A 278 33.55 -9.57 8.17
C ALA A 278 34.78 -9.03 7.43
N ALA A 279 35.92 -9.73 7.52
CA ALA A 279 37.14 -9.38 6.78
C ALA A 279 36.91 -9.44 5.26
N TRP A 280 36.25 -10.49 4.77
CA TRP A 280 35.90 -10.63 3.35
C TRP A 280 35.03 -9.46 2.88
N SER A 281 33.94 -9.16 3.59
CA SER A 281 33.02 -8.06 3.25
C SER A 281 33.76 -6.72 3.13
N PHE A 282 34.68 -6.46 4.06
CA PHE A 282 35.48 -5.23 4.06
C PHE A 282 36.48 -5.15 2.90
N LEU A 283 37.10 -6.28 2.51
CA LEU A 283 37.99 -6.36 1.36
C LEU A 283 37.24 -6.12 0.03
N ARG A 284 36.03 -6.70 -0.10
CA ARG A 284 35.22 -6.57 -1.33
C ARG A 284 34.63 -5.16 -1.54
N GLY A 285 34.48 -4.39 -0.47
CA GLY A 285 33.99 -3.00 -0.53
C GLY A 285 34.97 -2.00 -1.15
N LYS A 286 36.24 -2.38 -1.36
CA LYS A 286 37.29 -1.49 -1.91
C LYS A 286 37.45 -1.55 -3.43
N ASP A 287 36.82 -2.51 -4.11
CA ASP A 287 37.01 -2.74 -5.55
C ASP A 287 35.90 -2.16 -6.45
N LEU A 288 35.12 -1.19 -5.97
CA LEU A 288 34.14 -0.50 -6.82
C LEU A 288 34.82 0.66 -7.57
N PRO A 289 34.90 0.63 -8.92
CA PRO A 289 35.44 1.75 -9.68
C PRO A 289 34.53 2.98 -9.56
N PRO A 290 35.09 4.20 -9.60
CA PRO A 290 34.32 5.42 -9.44
C PRO A 290 33.35 5.61 -10.62
N LYS A 291 32.04 5.70 -10.32
CA LYS A 291 31.02 6.13 -11.29
C LYS A 291 31.32 7.57 -11.70
N HIS A 292 31.67 7.76 -12.97
CA HIS A 292 31.71 9.08 -13.61
C HIS A 292 30.32 9.73 -13.52
N LYS A 293 30.24 10.88 -12.83
CA LYS A 293 29.14 11.83 -12.96
C LYS A 293 29.20 12.45 -14.36
N GLN A 294 28.23 12.17 -15.22
CA GLN A 294 27.94 13.02 -16.37
C GLN A 294 26.95 14.10 -15.94
N SER A 295 27.41 15.34 -16.01
CA SER A 295 26.57 16.53 -16.05
C SER A 295 26.12 16.78 -17.49
N ARG A 296 24.82 16.96 -17.72
CA ARG A 296 24.25 17.99 -18.58
C ARG A 296 22.77 18.14 -18.27
#